data_AF-A0A373C7K3-F1
#
_entry.id   AF-A0A373C7K3-F1
#
_cell.length_a   1.000
_cell.length_b   1.000
_cell.length_c   1.000
_cell.angle_alpha   90.00
_cell.angle_beta   90.00
_cell.angle_gamma   90.00
#
_symmetry.space_group_name_H-M   'P 1'
#
loop_
_entity.id
_entity.type
_entity.pdbx_description
1 polymer ?
#
loop_
_entity_poly.entity_id
_entity_poly.type
_entity_poly.pdbx_seq_one_letter_code
_entity_poly.pdbx_strand_id
1 'polypeptide(L)' 'MQEYSRILIERYCMEHNSAKSRRLQKLVEMSYDLSAVGTDSDAIFLEKVIEQEKDSELKEAFEDLDDYLFNW' A
#
# COMPACT_ATOMS: atom_id res chain seq x y z
N MET A 1 9.20 -4.16 -2.67
CA MET A 1 8.36 -4.65 -1.57
C MET A 1 9.03 -5.76 -0.79
N GLN A 2 9.28 -5.48 0.47
CA GLN A 2 9.68 -6.43 1.50
C GLN A 2 8.47 -7.20 2.04
N GLU A 3 8.66 -8.46 2.41
CA GLU A 3 7.60 -9.32 2.96
C GLU A 3 6.99 -8.71 4.25
N TYR A 4 7.80 -8.04 5.08
CA TYR A 4 7.35 -7.41 6.32
C TYR A 4 6.34 -6.28 6.08
N SER A 5 6.62 -5.39 5.13
CA SER A 5 5.72 -4.31 4.72
C SER A 5 4.36 -4.86 4.29
N ARG A 6 4.38 -5.99 3.57
CA ARG A 6 3.15 -6.63 3.08
C ARG A 6 2.27 -7.09 4.23
N ILE A 7 2.87 -7.80 5.19
CA ILE A 7 2.19 -8.29 6.39
C ILE A 7 1.60 -7.13 7.20
N LEU A 8 2.33 -6.00 7.34
CA LEU A 8 1.82 -4.82 8.05
C LEU A 8 0.58 -4.24 7.37
N ILE A 9 0.60 -4.09 6.04
CA ILE A 9 -0.53 -3.55 5.28
C ILE A 9 -1.74 -4.51 5.32
N GLU A 10 -1.50 -5.81 5.21
CA GLU A 10 -2.55 -6.83 5.32
C GLU A 10 -3.20 -6.81 6.71
N ARG A 11 -2.41 -6.73 7.78
CA ARG A 11 -2.93 -6.60 9.16
C ARG A 11 -3.78 -5.35 9.31
N TYR A 12 -3.30 -4.20 8.81
CA TYR A 12 -4.09 -2.97 8.78
C TYR A 12 -5.43 -3.18 8.05
N CYS A 13 -5.42 -3.86 6.90
CA CYS A 13 -6.64 -4.10 6.15
C CYS A 13 -7.63 -5.04 6.87
N MET A 14 -7.13 -6.01 7.65
CA MET A 14 -7.97 -6.89 8.47
C MET A 14 -8.61 -6.17 9.66
N GLU A 15 -7.89 -5.23 10.27
CA GLU A 15 -8.36 -4.48 11.45
C GLU A 15 -9.31 -3.32 11.09
N HIS A 16 -9.30 -2.87 9.84
CA HIS A 16 -10.08 -1.72 9.37
C HIS A 16 -11.06 -2.07 8.25
N ASN A 17 -12.33 -1.69 8.42
CA ASN A 17 -13.36 -1.83 7.37
C ASN A 17 -13.75 -0.48 6.72
N SER A 18 -12.76 0.21 6.15
CA SER A 18 -12.92 1.52 5.52
C SER A 18 -12.75 1.45 4.00
N ALA A 19 -13.14 2.51 3.29
CA ALA A 19 -12.83 2.62 1.86
C ALA A 19 -11.31 2.68 1.61
N LYS A 20 -10.54 3.31 2.51
CA LYS A 20 -9.07 3.33 2.49
C LYS A 20 -8.51 1.91 2.56
N SER A 21 -8.92 1.12 3.55
CA SER A 21 -8.40 -0.24 3.72
C SER A 21 -8.77 -1.17 2.58
N ARG A 22 -10.00 -1.11 2.05
CA ARG A 22 -10.37 -1.90 0.86
C ARG A 22 -9.53 -1.55 -0.37
N ARG A 23 -9.19 -0.26 -0.55
CA ARG A 23 -8.34 0.16 -1.67
C ARG A 23 -6.88 -0.25 -1.47
N LEU A 24 -6.35 -0.11 -0.25
CA LEU A 24 -5.02 -0.61 0.12
C LEU A 24 -4.91 -2.12 -0.06
N GLN A 25 -5.95 -2.88 0.32
CA GLN A 25 -5.98 -4.32 0.13
C GLN A 25 -5.84 -4.71 -1.34
N LYS A 26 -6.54 -4.01 -2.25
CA LYS A 26 -6.37 -4.26 -3.69
C LYS A 26 -4.93 -4.01 -4.16
N LEU A 27 -4.27 -2.98 -3.64
CA LEU A 27 -2.90 -2.64 -4.02
C LEU A 27 -1.89 -3.63 -3.42
N VAL A 28 -2.12 -4.08 -2.19
CA VAL A 28 -1.28 -5.12 -1.58
C VAL A 28 -1.46 -6.46 -2.29
N GLU A 29 -2.66 -6.79 -2.76
CA GLU A 29 -2.91 -7.98 -3.59
C GLU A 29 -2.15 -7.91 -4.93
N MET A 30 -2.07 -6.73 -5.55
CA MET A 30 -1.26 -6.52 -6.76
C MET A 30 0.23 -6.78 -6.51
N SER A 31 0.72 -6.57 -5.28
CA SER A 31 2.13 -6.81 -4.96
C SER A 31 2.56 -8.28 -5.04
N TYR A 32 1.62 -9.22 -5.12
CA TYR A 32 1.88 -10.65 -5.35
C TYR A 32 2.08 -10.99 -6.84
N ASP A 33 1.65 -10.12 -7.75
CA ASP A 33 1.81 -10.29 -9.19
C ASP A 33 2.96 -9.43 -9.69
N LEU A 34 4.05 -10.06 -10.12
CA LEU A 34 5.24 -9.38 -10.65
C LEU A 34 4.98 -8.58 -11.94
N SER A 35 3.83 -8.81 -12.59
CA SER A 35 3.42 -8.10 -13.81
C SER A 35 2.44 -6.96 -13.53
N ALA A 36 1.91 -6.85 -12.31
CA ALA A 36 0.95 -5.83 -11.96
C ALA A 36 1.63 -4.46 -11.85
N VAL A 37 0.99 -3.46 -12.48
CA VAL A 37 1.39 -2.06 -12.40
C VAL A 37 0.19 -1.26 -11.94
N GLY A 38 0.38 -0.40 -10.96
CA GLY A 38 -0.68 0.48 -10.46
C GLY A 38 -1.11 1.51 -11.51
N THR A 39 -2.30 2.09 -11.33
CA THR A 39 -2.74 3.21 -12.17
C THR A 39 -2.27 4.56 -11.58
N ASP A 40 -2.22 5.63 -12.38
CA ASP A 40 -1.95 6.99 -11.87
C ASP A 40 -2.89 7.38 -10.71
N SER A 41 -4.14 6.91 -10.76
CA SER A 41 -5.11 7.15 -9.67
C SER A 41 -4.71 6.44 -8.37
N ASP A 42 -4.08 5.28 -8.48
CA ASP A 42 -3.59 4.51 -7.33
C ASP A 42 -2.33 5.14 -6.76
N ALA A 43 -1.43 5.66 -7.60
CA ALA A 43 -0.26 6.44 -7.17
C ALA A 43 -0.68 7.67 -6.36
N ILE A 44 -1.58 8.51 -6.92
CA ILE A 44 -2.10 9.70 -6.22
C ILE A 44 -2.82 9.33 -4.92
N PHE A 45 -3.47 8.17 -4.87
CA PHE A 45 -4.11 7.69 -3.66
C PHE A 45 -3.08 7.29 -2.59
N LEU A 46 -2.05 6.53 -2.98
CA LEU A 46 -1.03 6.05 -2.05
C LEU A 46 -0.19 7.21 -1.49
N GLU A 47 0.20 8.16 -2.33
CA GLU A 47 0.90 9.39 -1.92
C GLU A 47 0.13 10.12 -0.81
N LYS A 48 -1.18 10.33 -0.99
CA LYS A 48 -2.04 10.95 0.03
C LYS A 48 -2.16 10.12 1.30
N VAL A 49 -2.17 8.78 1.18
CA VAL A 49 -2.21 7.89 2.33
C VAL A 49 -0.92 8.00 3.14
N ILE A 50 0.23 8.00 2.47
CA ILE A 50 1.57 8.13 3.06
C ILE A 50 1.72 9.49 3.76
N GLU A 51 1.30 10.58 3.11
CA GLU A 51 1.36 11.93 3.69
C GLU A 51 0.56 12.07 4.99
N GLN A 52 -0.58 11.38 5.09
CA GLN A 52 -1.48 11.46 6.23
C GLN A 52 -1.20 10.42 7.32
N GLU A 53 -0.36 9.43 7.03
CA GLU A 53 -0.07 8.35 7.97
C GLU A 53 0.85 8.84 9.09
N LYS A 54 0.46 8.52 10.33
CA LYS A 54 1.17 8.94 11.54
C LYS A 54 1.98 7.82 12.14
N ASP A 55 1.58 6.58 11.90
CA ASP A 55 2.35 5.40 12.30
C ASP A 55 3.56 5.25 11.39
N SER A 56 4.77 5.32 11.96
CA SER A 56 6.01 5.31 11.18
C SER A 56 6.26 3.99 10.47
N GLU A 57 5.92 2.85 11.10
CA GLU A 57 6.12 1.53 10.47
C GLU A 57 5.13 1.32 9.33
N LEU A 58 3.87 1.71 9.53
CA LEU A 58 2.86 1.60 8.50
C LEU A 58 3.12 2.56 7.33
N LYS A 59 3.65 3.75 7.64
CA LYS A 59 4.08 4.71 6.62
C LYS A 59 5.21 4.14 5.75
N GLU A 60 6.26 3.59 6.37
CA GLU A 60 7.36 2.93 5.63
C GLU A 60 6.84 1.76 4.79
N ALA A 61 5.89 0.97 5.33
CA ALA A 61 5.27 -0.11 4.58
C ALA A 61 4.50 0.39 3.34
N PHE A 62 3.81 1.52 3.45
CA PHE A 62 3.14 2.15 2.31
C PHE A 62 4.13 2.72 1.29
N GLU A 63 5.24 3.32 1.72
CA GLU A 63 6.31 3.80 0.83
C GLU A 63 6.94 2.63 0.04
N ASP A 64 7.21 1.49 0.69
CA ASP A 64 7.75 0.31 0.01
C ASP A 64 6.73 -0.37 -0.95
N LEU A 65 5.43 -0.24 -0.67
CA LEU A 65 4.38 -0.64 -1.62
C LEU A 65 4.34 0.31 -2.83
N ASP A 66 4.51 1.61 -2.60
CA ASP A 66 4.52 2.64 -3.63
C ASP A 66 5.67 2.46 -4.61
N ASP A 67 6.89 2.39 -4.09
CA ASP A 67 8.12 2.17 -4.85
C ASP A 67 8.01 0.91 -5.71
N TYR A 68 7.41 -0.15 -5.16
CA TYR A 68 7.23 -1.42 -5.85
C TYR A 68 6.25 -1.34 -7.03
N LEU A 69 5.11 -0.66 -6.85
CA LEU A 69 4.04 -0.61 -7.87
C LEU A 69 4.31 0.44 -8.95
N PHE A 70 5.07 1.49 -8.66
CA PHE A 70 5.23 2.64 -9.54
C PHE A 70 6.67 2.90 -10.02
N ASN A 71 7.69 2.24 -9.41
CA ASN A 71 9.10 2.25 -9.86
C ASN A 71 9.66 3.66 -10.17
N TRP A 72 9.35 4.64 -9.34
CA TRP A 72 9.96 5.98 -9.40
C TRP A 72 11.23 6.09 -8.55
#